data_AF-A0A8J2FR24-F1
#
_entry.id   AF-A0A8J2FR24-F1
#
_cell.length_a   1.000
_cell.length_b   1.000
_cell.length_c   1.000
_cell.angle_alpha   90.00
_cell.angle_beta   90.00
_cell.angle_gamma   90.00
#
_symmetry.space_group_name_H-M   'P 1'
#
loop_
_entity.id
_entity.type
_entity.pdbx_description
1 polymer ?
#
loop_
_entity_poly.entity_id
_entity_poly.type
_entity_poly.pdbx_seq_one_letter_code
_entity_poly.pdbx_strand_id
1 'polypeptide(L)'
;MGPYELMQARRTAMDRQLSRAQVLVCTCVAAGARHLDGPGYDLVFIDEATSQVTEPSALVALQRAGKDVKQVVMLGDHKQLPPTVFCDEEALSVSLFERLIDEGVEPVTLVEHWRMHSQIA
;
A
#
# COMPACT_ATOMS: atom_id res chain seq x y z
N MET A 1 7.94 -22.97 -29.16
CA MET A 1 6.94 -22.14 -28.50
C MET A 1 7.24 -20.68 -28.84
N GLY A 2 6.31 -20.00 -29.51
CA GLY A 2 6.50 -18.62 -29.96
C GLY A 2 6.37 -17.60 -28.82
N PRO A 3 6.82 -16.35 -29.00
CA PRO A 3 6.73 -15.30 -27.98
C PRO A 3 5.30 -15.05 -27.46
N TYR A 4 4.31 -15.20 -28.34
CA TYR A 4 2.89 -15.05 -28.00
C TYR A 4 2.37 -16.17 -27.08
N GLU A 5 2.74 -17.42 -27.38
CA GLU A 5 2.36 -18.59 -26.58
C GLU A 5 2.97 -18.51 -25.17
N LEU A 6 4.22 -18.03 -25.07
CA LEU A 6 4.89 -17.82 -23.77
C LEU A 6 4.17 -16.75 -22.93
N MET A 7 3.76 -15.63 -23.56
CA MET A 7 3.00 -14.57 -22.89
C MET A 7 1.62 -15.07 -22.41
N GLN A 8 0.92 -15.85 -23.23
CA GLN A 8 -0.35 -16.46 -22.83
C GLN A 8 -0.17 -17.42 -21.66
N ALA A 9 0.81 -18.34 -21.74
CA ALA A 9 1.11 -19.28 -20.67
C ALA A 9 1.45 -18.57 -19.35
N ARG A 10 2.25 -17.50 -19.41
CA ARG A 10 2.59 -16.68 -18.22
C ARG A 10 1.35 -16.03 -17.61
N ARG A 11 0.47 -15.46 -18.44
CA ARG A 11 -0.76 -14.82 -17.96
C ARG A 11 -1.68 -15.83 -17.29
N THR A 12 -1.93 -16.97 -17.92
CA THR A 12 -2.76 -18.03 -17.34
C THR A 12 -2.20 -18.56 -16.02
N ALA A 13 -0.86 -18.71 -15.93
CA ALA A 13 -0.22 -19.11 -14.67
C ALA A 13 -0.44 -18.07 -13.56
N MET A 14 -0.30 -16.78 -13.89
CA MET A 14 -0.51 -15.68 -12.94
C MET A 14 -1.97 -15.57 -12.49
N ASP A 15 -2.93 -15.64 -13.41
CA ASP A 15 -4.37 -15.62 -13.08
C ASP A 15 -4.74 -16.78 -12.13
N ARG A 16 -4.12 -17.96 -12.34
CA ARG A 16 -4.31 -19.12 -11.46
C ARG A 16 -3.70 -18.93 -10.07
N GLN A 17 -2.60 -18.18 -9.96
CA GLN A 17 -2.02 -17.84 -8.66
C GLN A 17 -2.86 -16.80 -7.92
N LEU A 18 -3.26 -15.73 -8.61
CA LEU A 18 -4.07 -14.66 -8.03
C LEU A 18 -5.43 -15.16 -7.54
N SER A 19 -6.10 -16.02 -8.31
CA SER A 19 -7.38 -16.63 -7.89
C SER A 19 -7.30 -17.51 -6.65
N ARG A 20 -6.10 -17.99 -6.28
CA ARG A 20 -5.86 -18.85 -5.11
C ARG A 20 -5.13 -18.11 -3.98
N ALA A 21 -4.65 -16.90 -4.24
CA ALA A 21 -3.90 -16.13 -3.27
C ALA A 21 -4.84 -15.65 -2.18
N GLN A 22 -4.53 -15.97 -0.93
CA GLN A 22 -5.22 -15.42 0.24
C GLN A 22 -4.70 -14.02 0.59
N VAL A 23 -3.45 -13.74 0.21
CA VAL A 23 -2.77 -12.46 0.45
C VAL A 23 -2.08 -12.05 -0.84
N LEU A 24 -2.34 -10.81 -1.27
CA LEU A 24 -1.63 -10.17 -2.37
C LEU A 24 -0.72 -9.09 -1.78
N VAL A 25 0.59 -9.24 -2.00
CA VAL A 25 1.59 -8.25 -1.61
C VAL A 25 2.09 -7.54 -2.87
N CYS A 26 1.95 -6.21 -2.90
CA CYS A 26 2.43 -5.36 -3.98
C CYS A 26 2.65 -3.93 -3.46
N THR A 27 3.33 -3.10 -4.23
CA THR A 27 3.39 -1.66 -3.93
C THR A 27 2.03 -1.01 -4.21
N CYS A 28 1.74 0.12 -3.56
CA CYS A 28 0.44 0.79 -3.69
C CYS A 28 0.09 1.12 -5.14
N VAL A 29 1.06 1.59 -5.93
CA VAL A 29 0.88 1.87 -7.37
C VAL A 29 0.69 0.57 -8.17
N ALA A 30 1.44 -0.49 -7.86
CA ALA A 30 1.32 -1.77 -8.57
C ALA A 30 -0.06 -2.41 -8.37
N ALA A 31 -0.74 -2.14 -7.25
CA ALA A 31 -2.10 -2.62 -7.01
C ALA A 31 -3.10 -2.24 -8.11
N GLY A 32 -2.87 -1.12 -8.81
CA GLY A 32 -3.69 -0.67 -9.95
C GLY A 32 -3.32 -1.32 -11.29
N ALA A 33 -2.35 -2.22 -11.33
CA ALA A 33 -1.94 -2.86 -12.57
C ALA A 33 -3.00 -3.87 -13.05
N ARG A 34 -3.39 -3.77 -14.33
CA ARG A 34 -4.42 -4.62 -14.96
C ARG A 34 -4.22 -6.13 -14.81
N HIS A 35 -2.98 -6.56 -14.62
CA HIS A 35 -2.67 -7.98 -14.48
C HIS A 35 -2.84 -8.49 -13.05
N LEU A 36 -3.08 -7.59 -12.09
CA LEU A 36 -3.49 -7.89 -10.73
C LEU A 36 -5.02 -7.74 -10.54
N ASP A 37 -5.77 -7.45 -11.61
CA ASP A 37 -7.23 -7.41 -11.59
C ASP A 37 -7.78 -8.75 -11.10
N GLY A 38 -8.85 -8.70 -10.30
CA GLY A 38 -9.42 -9.90 -9.68
C GLY A 38 -10.48 -9.54 -8.65
N PRO A 39 -10.90 -10.50 -7.80
CA PRO A 39 -11.82 -10.19 -6.71
C PRO A 39 -11.22 -9.13 -5.78
N GLY A 40 -12.11 -8.37 -5.13
CA GLY A 40 -11.75 -7.42 -4.08
C GLY A 40 -11.23 -8.12 -2.83
N TYR A 41 -10.66 -7.33 -1.92
CA TYR A 41 -10.16 -7.78 -0.62
C TYR A 41 -10.93 -7.07 0.48
N ASP A 42 -11.32 -7.82 1.50
CA ASP A 42 -12.05 -7.30 2.67
C ASP A 42 -11.13 -6.59 3.67
N LEU A 43 -9.83 -6.86 3.62
CA LEU A 43 -8.81 -6.25 4.47
C LEU A 43 -7.63 -5.72 3.64
N VAL A 44 -7.23 -4.48 3.91
CA VAL A 44 -6.06 -3.83 3.28
C VAL A 44 -5.06 -3.45 4.36
N PHE A 45 -3.80 -3.82 4.15
CA PHE A 45 -2.67 -3.32 4.93
C PHE A 45 -1.81 -2.42 4.05
N ILE A 46 -1.55 -1.20 4.52
CA ILE A 46 -0.58 -0.27 3.92
C ILE A 46 0.53 -0.06 4.92
N ASP A 47 1.73 -0.51 4.61
CA ASP A 47 2.93 -0.28 5.41
C ASP A 47 3.70 0.94 4.90
N GLU A 48 4.51 1.56 5.76
CA GLU A 48 5.25 2.81 5.48
C GLU A 48 4.34 3.94 4.93
N ALA A 49 3.13 4.03 5.47
CA ALA A 49 2.05 4.86 4.95
C ALA A 49 2.31 6.38 5.02
N THR A 50 3.33 6.82 5.75
CA THR A 50 3.75 8.21 5.86
C THR A 50 4.92 8.53 4.92
N SER A 51 5.97 7.72 4.94
CA SER A 51 7.28 8.15 4.43
C SER A 51 7.52 7.99 2.93
N GLN A 52 6.76 7.11 2.28
CA GLN A 52 6.94 6.81 0.86
C GLN A 52 5.65 6.80 0.05
N VAL A 53 4.51 7.07 0.70
CA VAL A 53 3.20 6.90 0.10
C VAL A 53 2.48 8.23 0.06
N THR A 54 2.47 8.86 -1.12
CA THR A 54 1.56 9.98 -1.39
C THR A 54 0.12 9.52 -1.27
N GLU A 55 -0.79 10.41 -0.87
CA GLU A 55 -2.21 10.09 -0.80
C GLU A 55 -2.77 9.43 -2.08
N PRO A 56 -2.48 9.94 -3.30
CA PRO A 56 -2.92 9.29 -4.53
C PRO A 56 -2.43 7.84 -4.67
N SER A 57 -1.21 7.55 -4.22
CA SER A 57 -0.67 6.19 -4.27
C SER A 57 -1.44 5.26 -3.33
N ALA A 58 -1.73 5.68 -2.10
CA ALA A 58 -2.55 4.93 -1.17
C ALA A 58 -3.96 4.65 -1.73
N LEU A 59 -4.56 5.65 -2.40
CA LEU A 59 -5.89 5.52 -3.02
C LEU A 59 -5.91 4.46 -4.14
N VAL A 60 -4.81 4.23 -4.87
CA VAL A 60 -4.73 3.15 -5.87
C VAL A 60 -4.91 1.77 -5.20
N ALA A 61 -4.27 1.55 -4.04
CA ALA A 61 -4.41 0.31 -3.29
C ALA A 61 -5.84 0.13 -2.74
N LEU A 62 -6.44 1.20 -2.22
CA LEU A 62 -7.82 1.19 -1.72
C LEU A 62 -8.83 0.94 -2.84
N GLN A 63 -8.63 1.54 -4.01
CA GLN A 63 -9.46 1.29 -5.19
C GLN A 63 -9.39 -0.17 -5.63
N ARG A 64 -8.21 -0.80 -5.55
CA ARG A 64 -8.02 -2.22 -5.88
C ARG A 64 -8.77 -3.15 -4.92
N ALA A 65 -8.86 -2.80 -3.64
CA ALA A 65 -9.63 -3.56 -2.66
C ALA A 65 -11.13 -3.61 -3.01
N GLY A 66 -11.62 -2.57 -3.67
CA GLY A 66 -12.98 -2.49 -4.18
C GLY A 66 -13.99 -2.08 -3.10
N LYS A 67 -15.27 -2.14 -3.46
CA LYS A 67 -16.38 -1.65 -2.61
C LYS A 67 -16.64 -2.52 -1.38
N ASP A 68 -16.13 -3.75 -1.37
CA ASP A 68 -16.37 -4.73 -0.31
C ASP A 68 -15.30 -4.71 0.79
N VAL A 69 -14.38 -3.73 0.74
CA VAL A 69 -13.39 -3.52 1.80
C VAL A 69 -14.10 -3.21 3.11
N LYS A 70 -13.78 -3.97 4.16
CA LYS A 70 -14.37 -3.82 5.49
C LYS A 70 -13.44 -3.11 6.44
N GLN A 71 -12.13 -3.29 6.25
CA GLN A 71 -11.12 -2.75 7.14
C GLN A 71 -9.87 -2.35 6.38
N VAL A 72 -9.33 -1.19 6.74
CA VAL A 72 -8.05 -0.67 6.26
C VAL A 72 -7.17 -0.46 7.48
N VAL A 73 -5.96 -1.01 7.44
CA VAL A 73 -4.94 -0.80 8.46
C VAL A 73 -3.77 -0.10 7.79
N MET A 74 -3.41 1.06 8.32
CA MET A 74 -2.27 1.83 7.86
C MET A 74 -1.23 1.83 8.96
N LEU A 75 -0.02 1.40 8.63
CA LEU A 75 1.15 1.40 9.50
C LEU A 75 2.07 2.51 8.98
N GLY A 76 2.46 3.40 9.87
CA GLY A 76 3.29 4.54 9.52
C GLY A 76 3.77 5.27 10.76
N ASP A 77 4.74 6.13 10.54
CA ASP A 77 5.29 7.01 11.56
C ASP A 77 5.27 8.45 11.02
N HIS A 78 4.35 9.24 11.57
CA HIS A 78 4.16 10.65 11.20
C HIS A 78 5.31 11.56 11.67
N LYS A 79 6.32 11.01 12.36
CA LYS A 79 7.56 11.72 12.70
C LYS A 79 8.72 11.37 11.75
N GLN A 80 8.56 10.41 10.86
CA GLN A 80 9.55 10.08 9.84
C GLN A 80 9.46 11.04 8.64
N LEU A 81 10.37 10.88 7.67
CA LEU A 81 10.42 11.73 6.48
C LEU A 81 9.09 11.70 5.73
N PRO A 82 8.60 12.81 5.16
CA PRO A 82 7.42 12.83 4.31
C PRO A 82 7.70 12.21 2.93
N PRO A 83 6.66 11.92 2.12
CA PRO A 83 6.82 11.45 0.75
C PRO A 83 7.70 12.38 -0.08
N THR A 84 8.55 11.82 -0.93
CA THR A 84 9.39 12.62 -1.83
C THR A 84 8.56 13.15 -3.00
N VAL A 85 8.35 14.46 -3.03
CA VAL A 85 7.64 15.17 -4.10
C VAL A 85 8.63 16.11 -4.81
N PHE A 86 8.78 15.97 -6.12
CA PHE A 86 9.72 16.76 -6.93
C PHE A 86 9.10 18.03 -7.53
N CYS A 87 7.77 18.16 -7.46
CA CYS A 87 7.03 19.35 -7.88
C CYS A 87 6.71 20.24 -6.67
N ASP A 88 6.46 21.52 -6.92
CA ASP A 88 6.18 22.54 -5.90
C ASP A 88 4.72 22.47 -5.38
N GLU A 89 4.21 21.25 -5.20
CA GLU A 89 2.84 20.98 -4.77
C GLU A 89 2.85 20.44 -3.34
N GLU A 90 2.82 21.35 -2.36
CA GLU A 90 2.87 21.02 -0.93
C GLU A 90 1.77 20.04 -0.51
N ALA A 91 0.59 20.09 -1.14
CA ALA A 91 -0.51 19.19 -0.85
C ALA A 91 -0.17 17.71 -1.09
N LEU A 92 0.76 17.40 -2.00
CA LEU A 92 1.20 16.02 -2.26
C LEU A 92 2.22 15.51 -1.23
N SER A 93 2.77 16.41 -0.41
CA SER A 93 3.69 16.06 0.67
C SER A 93 2.97 15.55 1.94
N VAL A 94 1.64 15.71 2.01
CA VAL A 94 0.82 15.15 3.07
C VAL A 94 0.32 13.77 2.66
N SER A 95 0.68 12.76 3.44
CA SER A 95 0.20 11.39 3.24
C SER A 95 -1.26 11.24 3.68
N LEU A 96 -1.94 10.21 3.16
CA LEU A 96 -3.30 9.87 3.62
C LEU A 96 -3.31 9.56 5.13
N PHE A 97 -2.22 8.98 5.66
CA PHE A 97 -2.09 8.68 7.08
C PHE A 97 -2.05 9.95 7.94
N GLU A 98 -1.20 10.91 7.59
CA GLU A 98 -1.12 12.21 8.28
C GLU A 98 -2.44 12.96 8.21
N ARG A 99 -3.06 13.01 7.02
CA ARG A 99 -4.36 13.67 6.86
C ARG A 99 -5.45 13.06 7.76
N LEU A 100 -5.48 11.74 7.92
CA LEU A 100 -6.44 11.09 8.82
C LEU A 100 -6.19 11.45 10.29
N ILE A 101 -4.92 11.56 10.70
CA ILE A 101 -4.56 12.02 12.05
C ILE A 101 -5.01 13.46 12.27
N ASP A 102 -4.77 14.35 11.30
CA ASP A 102 -5.18 15.76 11.36
C ASP A 102 -6.71 15.92 11.42
N GLU A 103 -7.46 15.02 10.78
CA GLU A 103 -8.94 14.95 10.86
C GLU A 103 -9.45 14.28 12.16
N GLY A 104 -8.56 13.94 13.09
CA GLY A 104 -8.92 13.43 14.42
C GLY A 104 -8.99 11.91 14.55
N VAL A 105 -8.47 11.15 13.58
CA VAL A 105 -8.29 9.70 13.75
C VAL A 105 -7.10 9.45 14.69
N GLU A 106 -7.38 8.96 15.89
CA GLU A 106 -6.32 8.66 16.87
C GLU A 106 -5.49 7.42 16.44
N PRO A 107 -4.18 7.56 16.21
CA PRO A 107 -3.33 6.43 15.85
C PRO A 107 -2.95 5.62 17.10
N VAL A 108 -2.90 4.31 16.95
CA VAL A 108 -2.31 3.43 17.98
C VAL A 108 -0.79 3.46 17.84
N THR A 109 -0.09 3.94 18.87
CA THR A 109 1.38 4.02 18.87
C THR A 109 2.00 2.82 19.55
N LEU A 110 2.96 2.16 18.88
CA LEU A 110 3.80 1.13 19.46
C LEU A 110 5.00 1.80 20.15
N VAL A 111 5.13 1.63 21.47
CA VAL A 111 6.11 2.38 22.28
C VAL A 111 7.40 1.63 22.62
N GLU A 112 7.38 0.30 22.49
CA GLU A 112 8.56 -0.53 22.77
C GLU A 112 9.35 -0.79 21.48
N HIS A 113 10.64 -0.46 21.49
CA HIS A 113 11.54 -0.75 20.37
C HIS A 113 12.43 -1.96 20.70
N TRP A 114 12.63 -2.82 19.70
CA TRP A 114 13.42 -4.05 19.84
C TRP A 114 14.63 -4.12 18.90
N ARG A 115 14.89 -3.05 18.12
CA ARG A 115 15.93 -3.03 17.09
C ARG A 115 17.30 -2.60 17.63
N MET A 116 17.32 -1.48 18.34
CA MET A 116 18.54 -0.75 18.67
C MET A 116 18.96 -0.94 20.13
N HIS A 117 20.27 -0.95 20.37
CA HIS A 117 20.83 -0.98 21.72
C HIS A 117 20.38 0.26 22.49
N SER A 118 20.20 0.15 23.82
CA SER A 118 19.68 1.23 24.68
C SER A 118 20.49 2.53 24.67
N GLN A 119 21.70 2.52 24.11
CA GLN A 119 22.58 3.69 24.00
C GLN A 119 22.40 4.49 22.70
N ILE A 120 21.75 3.91 21.70
CA ILE A 120 21.47 4.54 20.39
C ILE A 120 19.97 4.54 20.11
N ALA A 121 19.19 4.35 21.19
CA ALA A 121 17.75 4.32 21.19
C ALA A 121 17.14 5.71 21.27
#